data_AF-A0A959BAJ1-F1
#
_entry.id   AF-A0A959BAJ1-F1
#
_cell.length_a   1.000
_cell.length_b   1.000
_cell.length_c   1.000
_cell.angle_alpha   90.00
_cell.angle_beta   90.00
_cell.angle_gamma   90.00
#
_symmetry.space_group_name_H-M   'P 1'
#
loop_
_entity.id
_entity.type
_entity.pdbx_description
1 polymer ?
#
loop_
_entity_poly.entity_id
_entity_poly.type
_entity_poly.pdbx_seq_one_letter_code
_entity_poly.pdbx_strand_id
1 'polypeptide(L)'
;TFLQDNLIHNRLNFRWMINDELKLRTDLRTRVFYGDLVRANPNYGDAIDNVNNDYFDLSLVLLDENAWVVQSMIDRLYLEYFKGNWEVRLGRQRINWGISTVWNPNDIFNAFSFTDFDYEERPGSDALRVKYYTGFASSVELAVRMFDHFDEA
;
A
#
# COMPACT_ATOMS: atom_id res chain seq x y z
N THR A 1 36.87 3.66 3.62
CA THR A 1 35.96 4.81 3.74
C THR A 1 34.67 4.33 4.35
N PHE A 2 34.18 4.97 5.40
CA PHE A 2 32.89 4.63 6.01
C PHE A 2 31.79 5.25 5.14
N LEU A 3 30.80 4.46 4.73
CA LEU A 3 29.59 4.95 4.06
C LEU A 3 28.52 5.09 5.12
N GLN A 4 27.87 6.25 5.17
CA GLN A 4 26.79 6.53 6.11
C GLN A 4 25.48 6.74 5.37
N ASP A 5 24.48 5.92 5.71
CA ASP A 5 23.12 6.04 5.21
C ASP A 5 22.12 5.93 6.36
N ASN A 6 21.07 6.73 6.29
CA ASN A 6 20.06 6.82 7.32
C ASN A 6 18.68 7.00 6.71
N LEU A 7 17.68 6.46 7.41
CA LEU A 7 16.27 6.58 7.08
C LEU A 7 15.51 7.05 8.32
N ILE A 8 14.71 8.09 8.15
CA ILE A 8 13.66 8.46 9.10
C ILE A 8 12.32 8.12 8.45
N HIS A 9 11.50 7.35 9.15
CA HIS A 9 10.19 6.90 8.68
C HIS A 9 9.11 7.34 9.67
N ASN A 10 8.08 8.03 9.16
CA ASN A 10 6.88 8.39 9.89
C ASN A 10 5.63 7.81 9.19
N ARG A 11 4.68 7.32 9.99
CA ARG A 11 3.39 6.83 9.50
C ARG A 11 2.25 7.42 10.33
N LEU A 12 1.28 8.00 9.66
CA LEU A 12 0.05 8.51 10.24
C LEU A 12 -1.12 7.68 9.75
N ASN A 13 -1.84 7.04 10.68
CA ASN A 13 -2.98 6.19 10.37
C ASN A 13 -4.26 6.85 10.89
N PHE A 14 -5.15 7.21 9.97
CA PHE A 14 -6.43 7.83 10.27
C PHE A 14 -7.57 6.85 10.00
N ARG A 15 -8.46 6.74 10.99
CA ARG A 15 -9.70 5.97 10.88
C ARG A 15 -10.84 6.85 11.34
N TRP A 16 -11.72 7.19 10.41
CA TRP A 16 -12.90 7.98 10.71
C TRP A 16 -14.14 7.10 10.57
N MET A 17 -14.86 6.93 11.67
CA MET A 17 -16.19 6.33 11.69
C MET A 17 -17.20 7.46 11.47
N ILE A 18 -17.68 7.61 10.24
CA ILE A 18 -18.62 8.67 9.87
C ILE A 18 -19.98 8.36 10.50
N ASN A 19 -20.37 7.09 10.48
CA ASN A 19 -21.51 6.52 11.20
C ASN A 19 -21.28 5.01 11.42
N ASP A 20 -22.30 4.30 11.93
CA ASP A 20 -22.21 2.85 12.19
C ASP A 20 -22.02 2.00 10.92
N GLU A 21 -22.42 2.53 9.77
CA GLU A 21 -22.36 1.85 8.48
C GLU A 21 -21.16 2.28 7.63
N LEU A 22 -20.60 3.48 7.81
CA LEU A 22 -19.62 4.07 6.90
C LEU A 22 -18.33 4.47 7.63
N LYS A 23 -17.21 3.93 7.15
CA LYS A 23 -15.86 4.22 7.65
C LYS A 23 -14.97 4.71 6.52
N LEU A 24 -14.10 5.65 6.84
CA LEU A 24 -13.00 6.10 5.98
C LEU A 24 -11.68 5.72 6.65
N ARG A 25 -10.76 5.17 5.87
CA ARG A 25 -9.38 4.95 6.31
C ARG A 25 -8.41 5.66 5.37
N THR A 26 -7.45 6.36 5.98
CA THR A 26 -6.34 6.98 5.27
C THR A 26 -5.05 6.68 6.04
N ASP A 27 -4.08 6.08 5.37
CA ASP A 27 -2.75 5.86 5.95
C ASP A 27 -1.73 6.64 5.10
N LEU A 28 -1.04 7.60 5.73
CA LEU A 28 -0.01 8.43 5.12
C LEU A 28 1.37 8.01 5.65
N ARG A 29 2.33 7.85 4.76
CA ARG A 29 3.71 7.51 5.07
C ARG A 29 4.62 8.62 4.55
N THR A 30 5.58 9.02 5.38
CA THR A 30 6.63 9.96 5.01
C THR A 30 7.98 9.37 5.35
N ARG A 31 8.89 9.36 4.37
CA ARG A 31 10.25 8.82 4.50
C ARG A 31 11.25 9.90 4.14
N VAL A 32 12.30 10.01 4.94
CA VAL A 32 13.45 10.89 4.71
C VAL A 32 14.68 10.03 4.64
N PHE A 33 15.26 9.92 3.46
CA PHE A 33 16.51 9.25 3.20
C PHE A 33 17.62 10.28 3.20
N TYR A 34 18.69 10.04 3.95
CA TYR A 34 19.87 10.89 3.87
C TYR A 34 21.15 10.09 4.05
N GLY A 35 22.13 10.36 3.19
CA GLY A 35 23.37 9.58 3.20
C GLY A 35 24.20 9.64 1.93
N ASP A 36 25.29 8.88 1.95
CA ASP A 36 26.24 8.80 0.86
C ASP A 36 25.68 8.02 -0.35
N LEU A 37 24.78 7.04 -0.16
CA LEU A 37 24.12 6.34 -1.27
C LEU A 37 23.15 7.25 -2.03
N VAL A 38 22.38 8.07 -1.30
CA VAL A 38 21.50 9.08 -1.90
C VAL A 38 22.32 10.06 -2.73
N ARG A 39 23.47 10.51 -2.19
CA ARG A 39 24.38 11.40 -2.92
C ARG A 39 25.02 10.78 -4.14
N ALA A 40 25.36 9.50 -4.06
CA ALA A 40 26.02 8.78 -5.15
C ALA A 40 25.06 8.41 -6.29
N ASN A 41 23.74 8.42 -6.04
CA ASN A 41 22.73 8.06 -7.03
C ASN A 41 21.83 9.27 -7.38
N PRO A 42 22.08 9.94 -8.52
CA PRO A 42 21.25 11.05 -8.98
C PRO A 42 19.77 10.72 -9.25
N ASN A 43 19.42 9.43 -9.39
CA ASN A 43 18.07 8.96 -9.66
C ASN A 43 17.45 8.26 -8.45
N TYR A 44 17.93 8.56 -7.23
CA TYR A 44 17.45 7.88 -6.03
C TYR A 44 15.97 8.16 -5.77
N GLY A 45 15.49 9.40 -5.95
CA GLY A 45 14.08 9.76 -5.82
C GLY A 45 13.19 8.94 -6.76
N ASP A 46 13.53 8.90 -8.04
CA ASP A 46 12.77 8.13 -9.05
C ASP A 46 12.73 6.62 -8.72
N ALA A 47 13.83 6.08 -8.19
CA ALA A 47 13.92 4.66 -7.85
C ALA A 47 13.04 4.26 -6.66
N ILE A 48 12.79 5.16 -5.71
CA ILE A 48 11.92 4.90 -4.56
C ILE A 48 10.45 5.26 -4.80
N ASP A 49 10.18 6.07 -5.83
CA ASP A 49 8.84 6.52 -6.21
C ASP A 49 8.12 5.48 -7.08
N ASN A 50 8.83 4.91 -8.06
CA ASN A 50 8.29 3.97 -9.07
C ASN A 50 8.20 2.51 -8.60
N VAL A 51 8.06 2.25 -7.30
CA VAL A 51 8.11 0.86 -6.77
C VAL A 51 6.75 0.15 -6.86
N ASN A 52 5.64 0.88 -6.94
CA ASN A 52 4.31 0.28 -6.94
C ASN A 52 3.66 0.34 -8.32
N ASN A 53 3.14 -0.79 -8.82
CA ASN A 53 2.24 -0.83 -9.97
C ASN A 53 0.79 -0.56 -9.54
N ASP A 54 0.59 0.63 -9.00
CA ASP A 54 -0.72 1.12 -8.55
C ASP A 54 -1.41 1.89 -9.69
N TYR A 55 -2.75 1.85 -9.76
CA TYR A 55 -3.52 2.57 -10.78
C TYR A 55 -3.50 4.09 -10.55
N PHE A 56 -3.61 4.52 -9.29
CA PHE A 56 -3.43 5.93 -8.95
C PHE A 56 -2.00 6.19 -8.50
N ASP A 57 -1.37 7.24 -9.01
CA ASP A 57 -0.16 7.73 -8.38
C ASP A 57 -0.51 8.53 -7.12
N LEU A 58 -0.30 7.92 -5.95
CA LEU A 58 -0.46 8.55 -4.64
C LEU A 58 0.87 8.66 -3.90
N SER A 59 1.97 8.73 -4.65
CA SER A 59 3.30 9.00 -4.14
C SER A 59 3.77 10.38 -4.60
N LEU A 60 4.67 10.97 -3.83
CA LEU A 60 5.28 12.24 -4.17
C LEU A 60 6.66 12.34 -3.55
N VAL A 61 7.66 12.56 -4.39
CA VAL A 61 8.99 13.02 -3.96
C VAL A 61 8.91 14.53 -3.73
N LEU A 62 8.98 14.92 -2.46
CA LEU A 62 8.90 16.32 -2.01
C LEU A 62 10.24 17.04 -2.13
N LEU A 63 11.35 16.30 -2.03
CA LEU A 63 12.70 16.81 -2.13
C LEU A 63 13.60 15.71 -2.69
N ASP A 64 14.43 16.04 -3.67
CA ASP A 64 15.53 15.21 -4.14
C ASP A 64 16.74 16.10 -4.42
N GLU A 65 17.56 16.31 -3.39
CA GLU A 65 18.71 17.22 -3.50
C GLU A 65 19.92 16.71 -2.70
N ASN A 66 21.09 16.81 -3.33
CA ASN A 66 22.42 16.53 -2.77
C ASN A 66 22.57 15.15 -2.14
N ALA A 67 22.10 14.98 -0.91
CA ALA A 67 22.24 13.77 -0.10
C ALA A 67 20.95 13.50 0.69
N TRP A 68 19.83 14.09 0.27
CA TRP A 68 18.55 14.06 0.94
C TRP A 68 17.46 13.78 -0.08
N VAL A 69 16.63 12.78 0.23
CA VAL A 69 15.40 12.49 -0.50
C VAL A 69 14.26 12.41 0.50
N VAL A 70 13.20 13.17 0.27
CA VAL A 70 11.97 13.16 1.06
C VAL A 70 10.83 12.69 0.20
N GLN A 71 10.18 11.60 0.61
CA GLN A 71 9.03 11.04 -0.08
C GLN A 71 7.82 11.01 0.86
N SER A 72 6.64 11.30 0.34
CA SER A 72 5.38 11.05 1.01
C SER A 72 4.47 10.21 0.11
N MET A 73 3.79 9.23 0.70
CA MET A 73 2.92 8.30 -0.02
C MET A 73 1.66 8.00 0.79
N ILE A 74 0.52 7.88 0.11
CA ILE A 74 -0.72 7.38 0.70
C ILE A 74 -0.80 5.88 0.44
N ASP A 75 -0.47 5.08 1.45
CA ASP A 75 -0.48 3.62 1.33
C ASP A 75 -1.90 3.04 1.33
N ARG A 76 -2.84 3.72 1.99
CA ARG A 76 -4.26 3.31 2.05
C ARG A 76 -5.16 4.52 1.99
N LEU A 77 -6.19 4.43 1.17
CA LEU A 77 -7.26 5.40 1.07
C LEU A 77 -8.50 4.68 0.57
N TYR A 78 -9.40 4.32 1.49
CA TYR A 78 -10.61 3.62 1.12
C TYR A 78 -11.80 4.00 1.99
N LEU A 79 -12.97 3.94 1.36
CA LEU A 79 -14.25 3.94 2.05
C LEU A 79 -14.71 2.51 2.26
N GLU A 80 -15.32 2.26 3.40
CA GLU A 80 -15.87 0.98 3.79
C GLU A 80 -17.30 1.16 4.27
N TYR A 81 -18.23 0.49 3.62
CA TYR A 81 -19.66 0.54 3.87
C TYR A 81 -20.18 -0.82 4.34
N PHE A 82 -20.90 -0.83 5.46
CA PHE A 82 -21.50 -1.99 6.09
C PHE A 82 -23.01 -1.83 6.09
N LYS A 83 -23.74 -2.83 5.60
CA LYS A 83 -25.19 -2.88 5.70
C LYS A 83 -25.71 -4.30 5.85
N GLY A 84 -26.18 -4.64 7.05
CA GLY A 84 -26.58 -6.01 7.37
C GLY A 84 -25.42 -6.98 7.15
N ASN A 85 -25.59 -7.92 6.22
CA ASN A 85 -24.57 -8.92 5.88
C ASN A 85 -23.60 -8.46 4.77
N TRP A 86 -23.72 -7.23 4.30
CA TRP A 86 -22.85 -6.71 3.24
C TRP A 86 -21.74 -5.83 3.80
N GLU A 87 -20.54 -6.02 3.25
CA GLU A 87 -19.38 -5.17 3.45
C GLU A 87 -18.79 -4.84 2.09
N VAL A 88 -18.77 -3.55 1.76
CA VAL A 88 -18.23 -3.03 0.50
C VAL A 88 -17.08 -2.11 0.81
N ARG A 89 -15.92 -2.35 0.20
CA ARG A 89 -14.74 -1.50 0.34
C ARG A 89 -14.27 -1.02 -1.02
N LEU A 90 -14.11 0.30 -1.17
CA LEU A 90 -13.70 0.95 -2.41
C LEU A 90 -12.51 1.87 -2.16
N GLY A 91 -11.46 1.69 -2.96
CA GLY A 91 -10.24 2.51 -2.94
C GLY A 91 -8.98 1.68 -2.71
N ARG A 92 -7.88 2.35 -2.39
CA ARG A 92 -6.59 1.71 -2.11
C ARG A 92 -6.64 0.94 -0.81
N GLN A 93 -6.68 -0.38 -0.90
CA GLN A 93 -6.84 -1.26 0.24
C GLN A 93 -5.91 -2.47 0.11
N ARG A 94 -5.57 -3.07 1.26
CA ARG A 94 -4.98 -4.40 1.25
C ARG A 94 -6.09 -5.44 1.14
N ILE A 95 -6.04 -6.27 0.11
CA ILE A 95 -6.90 -7.44 -0.08
C ILE A 95 -6.06 -8.67 0.19
N ASN A 96 -6.49 -9.53 1.11
CA ASN A 96 -5.76 -10.73 1.47
C ASN A 96 -6.74 -11.89 1.59
N TRP A 97 -6.70 -12.82 0.65
CA TRP A 97 -7.61 -13.96 0.55
C TRP A 97 -7.18 -15.18 1.37
N GLY A 98 -6.16 -15.04 2.22
CA GLY A 98 -5.73 -16.07 3.15
C GLY A 98 -4.28 -15.86 3.53
N ILE A 99 -3.95 -15.99 4.81
CA ILE A 99 -2.55 -15.92 5.26
C ILE A 99 -2.00 -17.35 5.22
N SER A 100 -0.98 -17.58 4.40
CA SER A 100 -0.15 -18.79 4.47
C SER A 100 1.24 -18.41 4.98
N THR A 101 1.81 -19.25 5.85
CA THR A 101 3.02 -18.96 6.63
C THR A 101 4.30 -18.92 5.78
N VAL A 102 4.29 -19.52 4.58
CA VAL A 102 5.50 -19.71 3.76
C VAL A 102 5.30 -19.29 2.30
N TRP A 103 4.13 -19.57 1.72
CA TRP A 103 3.82 -19.24 0.33
C TRP A 103 2.33 -18.95 0.19
N ASN A 104 1.96 -17.81 -0.39
CA ASN A 104 0.56 -17.42 -0.59
C ASN A 104 0.19 -17.47 -2.08
N PRO A 105 -0.13 -18.64 -2.64
CA PRO A 105 -0.37 -18.79 -4.08
C PRO A 105 -1.61 -18.01 -4.57
N ASN A 106 -2.47 -17.56 -3.65
CA ASN A 106 -3.69 -16.83 -3.93
C ASN A 106 -3.58 -15.31 -3.68
N ASP A 107 -2.39 -14.78 -3.35
CA ASP A 107 -2.16 -13.33 -3.17
C ASP A 107 -1.80 -12.67 -4.51
N ILE A 108 -2.70 -12.79 -5.49
CA ILE A 108 -2.54 -12.24 -6.84
C ILE A 108 -2.46 -10.69 -6.79
N PHE A 109 -2.94 -10.09 -5.70
CA PHE A 109 -2.92 -8.64 -5.47
C PHE A 109 -1.68 -8.16 -4.70
N ASN A 110 -0.98 -9.02 -3.95
CA ASN A 110 0.25 -8.67 -3.22
C ASN A 110 1.29 -9.79 -3.31
N ALA A 111 1.76 -10.08 -4.53
CA ALA A 111 2.80 -11.08 -4.74
C ALA A 111 4.09 -10.69 -3.99
N PHE A 112 4.58 -11.60 -3.16
CA PHE A 112 5.71 -11.39 -2.25
C PHE A 112 7.03 -11.90 -2.83
N SER A 113 8.14 -11.23 -2.53
CA SER A 113 9.49 -11.77 -2.69
C SER A 113 10.14 -12.00 -1.31
N PHE A 114 10.54 -13.24 -1.02
CA PHE A 114 11.18 -13.64 0.24
C PHE A 114 12.55 -12.99 0.49
N THR A 115 13.15 -12.41 -0.54
CA THR A 115 14.49 -11.83 -0.46
C THR A 115 14.51 -10.36 -0.03
N ASP A 116 13.34 -9.74 0.21
CA ASP A 116 13.26 -8.33 0.55
C ASP A 116 13.18 -8.10 2.08
N PHE A 117 14.35 -7.89 2.69
CA PHE A 117 14.51 -7.74 4.14
C PHE A 117 14.02 -6.36 4.66
N ASP A 118 13.79 -5.37 3.77
CA ASP A 118 13.41 -3.99 4.13
C ASP A 118 11.92 -3.68 3.86
N TYR A 119 11.12 -4.70 3.51
CA TYR A 119 9.72 -4.51 3.15
C TYR A 119 8.77 -4.63 4.35
N GLU A 120 8.69 -3.58 5.16
CA GLU A 120 7.91 -3.58 6.40
C GLU A 120 6.38 -3.65 6.17
N GLU A 121 5.88 -3.35 4.97
CA GLU A 121 4.43 -3.39 4.70
C GLU A 121 4.06 -3.66 3.23
N ARG A 122 3.09 -4.55 2.99
CA ARG A 122 2.60 -4.89 1.63
C ARG A 122 1.87 -3.69 0.99
N PRO A 123 2.09 -3.44 -0.32
CA PRO A 123 1.46 -2.34 -1.04
C PRO A 123 -0.07 -2.47 -0.99
N GLY A 124 -0.77 -1.35 -1.12
CA GLY A 124 -2.21 -1.38 -1.33
C GLY A 124 -2.52 -1.82 -2.76
N SER A 125 -3.78 -2.13 -3.05
CA SER A 125 -4.28 -2.20 -4.42
C SER A 125 -5.50 -1.30 -4.54
N ASP A 126 -5.56 -0.54 -5.62
CA ASP A 126 -6.73 0.24 -5.98
C ASP A 126 -7.82 -0.73 -6.47
N ALA A 127 -8.81 -0.97 -5.61
CA ALA A 127 -9.73 -2.07 -5.83
C ALA A 127 -11.12 -1.82 -5.25
N LEU A 128 -12.10 -2.47 -5.86
CA LEU A 128 -13.43 -2.69 -5.29
C LEU A 128 -13.46 -4.10 -4.68
N ARG A 129 -13.87 -4.18 -3.42
CA ARG A 129 -14.13 -5.45 -2.74
C ARG A 129 -15.55 -5.47 -2.22
N VAL A 130 -16.26 -6.57 -2.48
CA VAL A 130 -17.59 -6.83 -1.95
C VAL A 130 -17.56 -8.16 -1.22
N LYS A 131 -17.97 -8.14 0.04
CA LYS A 131 -18.07 -9.33 0.87
C LYS A 131 -19.49 -9.46 1.40
N TYR A 132 -20.02 -10.68 1.31
CA TYR A 132 -21.33 -11.04 1.83
C TYR A 132 -21.18 -12.13 2.89
N TYR A 133 -21.65 -11.87 4.09
CA TYR A 133 -21.65 -12.82 5.20
C TYR A 133 -22.86 -13.75 5.12
N THR A 134 -22.63 -15.03 4.84
CA THR A 134 -23.68 -16.07 4.81
C THR A 134 -23.99 -16.63 6.19
N GLY A 135 -23.11 -16.40 7.17
CA GLY A 135 -23.27 -16.82 8.56
C GLY A 135 -22.15 -16.26 9.42
N PHE A 136 -22.06 -16.72 10.67
CA PHE A 136 -21.07 -16.21 11.64
C PHE A 136 -19.61 -16.40 11.19
N ALA A 137 -19.31 -17.53 10.54
CA ALA A 137 -17.96 -17.89 10.10
C ALA A 137 -17.88 -18.20 8.59
N SER A 138 -18.89 -17.81 7.82
CA SER A 138 -18.95 -18.05 6.38
C SER A 138 -19.23 -16.77 5.62
N SER A 139 -18.51 -16.57 4.52
CA SER A 139 -18.67 -15.42 3.65
C SER A 139 -18.27 -15.74 2.21
N VAL A 140 -18.90 -15.04 1.27
CA VAL A 140 -18.49 -15.00 -0.13
C VAL A 140 -17.86 -13.63 -0.37
N GLU A 141 -16.70 -13.60 -1.01
CA GLU A 141 -15.96 -12.38 -1.29
C GLU A 141 -15.62 -12.29 -2.78
N LEU A 142 -15.80 -11.10 -3.34
CA LEU A 142 -15.39 -10.72 -4.69
C LEU A 142 -14.48 -9.51 -4.57
N ALA A 143 -13.33 -9.53 -5.26
CA ALA A 143 -12.48 -8.36 -5.41
C ALA A 143 -12.11 -8.14 -6.87
N VAL A 144 -12.05 -6.88 -7.27
CA VAL A 144 -11.63 -6.45 -8.60
C VAL A 144 -10.64 -5.29 -8.41
N ARG A 145 -9.44 -5.43 -8.97
CA ARG A 145 -8.40 -4.39 -8.99
C ARG A 145 -8.49 -3.58 -10.28
N MET A 146 -8.18 -2.29 -10.20
CA MET A 146 -8.03 -1.40 -11.35
C MET A 146 -6.64 -1.60 -11.97
N PHE A 147 -6.55 -1.61 -13.29
CA PHE A 147 -5.31 -1.77 -14.05
C PHE A 147 -5.32 -0.84 -15.26
N ASP A 148 -4.17 -0.27 -15.61
CA ASP A 148 -4.04 0.63 -16.76
C ASP A 148 -3.80 -0.15 -18.07
N HIS A 149 -3.07 -1.27 -18.00
CA HIS A 149 -2.84 -2.14 -19.14
C HIS A 149 -3.48 -3.51 -18.92
N PHE A 150 -4.15 -4.04 -19.96
CA PHE A 150 -4.76 -5.38 -19.92
C PHE A 150 -3.74 -6.51 -19.70
N ASP A 151 -2.45 -6.26 -20.01
CA ASP A 151 -1.36 -7.19 -19.78
C ASP A 151 -0.95 -7.28 -18.28
N GLU A 152 -1.47 -6.38 -17.44
CA GLU A 152 -1.21 -6.30 -15.99
C GLU A 152 -2.39 -6.84 -15.15
N ALA A 153 -3.45 -7.34 -15.79
CA ALA A 153 -4.67 -7.85 -15.16
C ALA A 153 -4.49 -9.23 -14.49
#